data_AF-A0A1Q8E826-F1
#
_entry.id   AF-A0A1Q8E826-F1
#
_cell.length_a   1.000
_cell.length_b   1.000
_cell.length_c   1.000
_cell.angle_alpha   90.00
_cell.angle_beta   90.00
_cell.angle_gamma   90.00
#
_symmetry.space_group_name_H-M   'P 1'
#
loop_
_entity.id
_entity.type
_entity.pdbx_description
1 polymer ?
#
loop_
_entity_poly.entity_id
_entity_poly.type
_entity_poly.pdbx_seq_one_letter_code
_entity_poly.pdbx_strand_id
1 'polypeptide(L)'
;MKKTPSLESRVDYALILPVLFLLLIGIAAVYIAVSQDYPNNITSIVGQQLIWILLGIGLAFLVMLFSTKFLWTVTPMLYALGLGLMVLPLFFYSPALVASTGAKNWVTIRGVTLFQPSEFMKISYIVMMARSIVSFQKKHPVKSIQKDFQLIGYLTLWTIPVLLLLYFQKDLGTSLVFLAIFSGMVLLSGVSWKILLPTFIAAVVLVGGFLLLFIAPGGTTFLHNIGMDTYKINRIAAWLDPFKNAKSTTYQQAQSLIAIGSGGLTGLGFNKTNLLVPVRESDMIFTVIGEDFGFIGGVTLIGLYTLLIYRMLRITLQSNNRFYTYISTGYIMMLLFHVFENIGAAIGVLPLTGIPLPFISQGGSSIISNLIGVGLMLSMSYQYTLSNEQRHNKSRAYKKITIKRVER
;
A
#
# COMPACT_ATOMS: atom_id res chain seq x y z
N MET A 1 -38.96 16.89 18.56
CA MET A 1 -38.22 15.92 17.72
C MET A 1 -36.75 16.33 17.68
N LYS A 2 -35.82 15.53 18.22
CA LYS A 2 -34.37 15.86 18.14
C LYS A 2 -33.81 15.23 16.86
N LYS A 3 -33.27 16.08 15.97
CA LYS A 3 -32.57 15.67 14.74
C LYS A 3 -31.59 14.55 15.09
N THR A 4 -31.82 13.36 14.54
CA THR A 4 -30.77 12.36 14.44
C THR A 4 -29.58 13.02 13.75
N PRO A 5 -28.36 12.94 14.31
CA PRO A 5 -27.18 13.48 13.62
C PRO A 5 -27.16 12.93 12.19
N SER A 6 -27.02 13.83 11.21
CA SER A 6 -27.02 13.48 9.80
C SER A 6 -25.82 12.60 9.49
N LEU A 7 -25.89 11.84 8.39
CA LEU A 7 -24.78 11.01 7.92
C LEU A 7 -23.48 11.84 7.80
N GLU A 8 -23.61 13.11 7.39
CA GLU A 8 -22.55 14.10 7.26
C GLU A 8 -21.78 14.38 8.56
N SER A 9 -22.46 14.47 9.71
CA SER A 9 -21.78 14.80 10.98
C SER A 9 -20.89 13.66 11.50
N ARG A 10 -20.93 12.49 10.86
CA ARG A 10 -20.18 11.29 11.25
C ARG A 10 -19.03 10.97 10.30
N VAL A 11 -18.88 11.70 9.20
CA VAL A 11 -17.82 11.49 8.22
C VAL A 11 -16.56 12.24 8.65
N ASP A 12 -15.41 11.56 8.61
CA ASP A 12 -14.12 12.17 8.94
C ASP A 12 -13.53 12.89 7.72
N TYR A 13 -13.97 14.14 7.51
CA TYR A 13 -13.47 14.99 6.44
C TYR A 13 -11.95 15.24 6.53
N ALA A 14 -11.36 15.14 7.72
CA ALA A 14 -9.93 15.34 7.90
C ALA A 14 -9.10 14.18 7.33
N LEU A 15 -9.69 12.99 7.16
CA LEU A 15 -9.08 11.87 6.42
C LEU A 15 -9.32 12.00 4.90
N ILE A 16 -10.51 12.45 4.49
CA ILE A 16 -10.88 12.55 3.07
C ILE A 16 -10.07 13.62 2.35
N LEU A 17 -9.83 14.77 3.00
CA LEU A 17 -9.21 15.92 2.35
C LEU A 17 -7.78 15.64 1.85
N PRO A 18 -6.86 15.02 2.61
CA PRO A 18 -5.55 14.62 2.08
C PRO A 18 -5.65 13.62 0.93
N VAL A 19 -6.57 12.65 0.99
CA VAL A 19 -6.79 11.68 -0.10
C VAL A 19 -7.24 12.39 -1.38
N LEU A 20 -8.17 13.35 -1.26
CA LEU A 20 -8.64 14.14 -2.40
C LEU A 20 -7.49 14.93 -3.05
N PHE A 21 -6.65 15.60 -2.26
CA PHE A 21 -5.50 16.32 -2.80
C PHE A 21 -4.51 15.39 -3.49
N LEU A 22 -4.23 14.22 -2.91
CA LEU A 22 -3.37 13.21 -3.54
C LEU A 22 -3.95 12.73 -4.88
N LEU A 23 -5.26 12.48 -4.96
CA LEU A 23 -5.92 12.09 -6.22
C LEU A 23 -5.85 13.19 -7.28
N LEU A 24 -6.04 14.46 -6.90
CA LEU A 24 -5.95 15.60 -7.83
C LEU A 24 -4.51 15.77 -8.36
N ILE A 25 -3.51 15.65 -7.47
CA ILE A 25 -2.09 15.63 -7.87
C ILE A 25 -1.82 14.44 -8.78
N GLY A 26 -2.39 13.27 -8.47
CA GLY A 26 -2.31 12.07 -9.31
C GLY A 26 -2.83 12.28 -10.72
N ILE A 27 -4.03 12.83 -10.87
CA ILE A 27 -4.62 13.14 -12.18
C ILE A 27 -3.72 14.11 -12.96
N ALA A 28 -3.22 15.17 -12.31
CA ALA A 28 -2.33 16.14 -12.94
C ALA A 28 -1.00 15.49 -13.37
N ALA A 29 -0.37 14.69 -12.52
CA ALA A 29 0.89 14.00 -12.82
C ALA A 29 0.72 12.98 -13.95
N VAL A 30 -0.36 12.19 -13.95
CA VAL A 30 -0.67 11.24 -15.04
C VAL A 30 -0.94 11.98 -16.34
N TYR A 31 -1.64 13.12 -16.30
CA TYR A 31 -1.85 13.95 -17.49
C TYR A 31 -0.52 14.42 -18.08
N ILE A 32 0.39 14.95 -17.25
CA ILE A 32 1.72 15.38 -17.70
C ILE A 32 2.47 14.22 -18.34
N ALA A 33 2.58 13.08 -17.63
CA ALA A 33 3.28 11.89 -18.10
C ALA A 33 2.78 11.43 -19.48
N VAL A 34 1.46 11.28 -19.61
CA VAL A 34 0.83 10.77 -20.82
C VAL A 34 0.88 11.78 -21.96
N SER A 35 0.78 13.08 -21.67
CA SER A 35 0.82 14.11 -22.72
C SER A 35 2.14 14.16 -23.48
N GLN A 36 3.24 13.78 -22.81
CA GLN A 36 4.57 13.71 -23.40
C GLN A 36 4.83 12.35 -24.06
N ASP A 37 4.47 11.25 -23.40
CA ASP A 37 4.81 9.89 -23.88
C ASP A 37 3.83 9.34 -24.92
N TYR A 38 2.54 9.66 -24.77
CA TYR A 38 1.46 9.09 -25.56
C TYR A 38 0.40 10.16 -25.92
N PRO A 39 0.77 11.22 -26.67
CA PRO A 39 -0.09 12.38 -26.91
C PRO A 39 -1.45 12.01 -27.55
N ASN A 40 -1.50 10.94 -28.34
CA ASN A 40 -2.73 10.48 -28.98
C ASN A 40 -3.69 9.74 -28.01
N ASN A 41 -3.22 9.31 -26.84
CA ASN A 41 -3.96 8.47 -25.90
C ASN A 41 -4.33 9.19 -24.59
N ILE A 42 -4.07 10.51 -24.48
CA ILE A 42 -4.31 11.31 -23.26
C ILE A 42 -5.74 11.12 -22.74
N THR A 43 -6.73 11.31 -23.60
CA THR A 43 -8.15 11.24 -23.24
C THR A 43 -8.54 9.85 -22.75
N SER A 44 -7.98 8.80 -23.36
CA SER A 44 -8.24 7.41 -22.98
C SER A 44 -7.64 7.10 -21.61
N ILE A 45 -6.36 7.37 -21.39
CA ILE A 45 -5.66 6.98 -20.16
C ILE A 45 -6.13 7.82 -18.97
N VAL A 46 -6.21 9.15 -19.13
CA VAL A 46 -6.68 10.05 -18.07
C VAL A 46 -8.17 9.85 -17.80
N GLY A 47 -8.98 9.64 -18.85
CA GLY A 47 -10.40 9.31 -18.71
C GLY A 47 -10.62 8.00 -17.95
N GLN A 48 -9.83 6.98 -18.26
CA GLN A 48 -9.89 5.69 -17.55
C GLN A 48 -9.47 5.84 -16.08
N GLN A 49 -8.42 6.62 -15.79
CA GLN A 49 -8.00 6.95 -14.43
C GLN A 49 -9.14 7.61 -13.64
N LEU A 50 -9.83 8.59 -14.22
CA LEU A 50 -10.99 9.24 -13.59
C LEU A 50 -12.12 8.26 -13.30
N ILE A 51 -12.43 7.36 -14.23
CA ILE A 51 -13.44 6.30 -14.02
C ILE A 51 -13.05 5.41 -12.84
N TRP A 52 -11.78 4.98 -12.76
CA TRP A 52 -11.30 4.18 -11.64
C TRP A 52 -11.36 4.90 -10.30
N ILE A 53 -11.05 6.19 -10.28
CA ILE A 53 -11.19 7.03 -9.08
C ILE A 53 -12.66 7.10 -8.65
N LEU A 54 -13.58 7.38 -9.57
CA LEU A 54 -15.02 7.46 -9.27
C LEU A 54 -15.58 6.12 -8.76
N LEU A 55 -15.21 5.01 -9.40
CA LEU A 55 -15.58 3.66 -8.95
C LEU A 55 -15.00 3.36 -7.57
N GLY A 56 -13.73 3.70 -7.33
CA GLY A 56 -13.07 3.53 -6.05
C GLY A 56 -13.71 4.35 -4.93
N ILE A 57 -14.12 5.61 -5.20
CA ILE A 57 -14.86 6.45 -4.25
C ILE A 57 -16.21 5.81 -3.91
N GLY A 58 -16.95 5.32 -4.90
CA GLY A 58 -18.20 4.61 -4.67
C GLY A 58 -18.04 3.35 -3.81
N LEU A 59 -16.98 2.57 -4.07
CA LEU A 59 -16.66 1.39 -3.27
C LEU A 59 -16.19 1.76 -1.85
N ALA A 60 -15.39 2.81 -1.68
CA ALA A 60 -14.98 3.31 -0.38
C ALA A 60 -16.19 3.74 0.47
N PHE A 61 -17.14 4.44 -0.15
CA PHE A 61 -18.40 4.82 0.48
C PHE A 61 -19.22 3.60 0.91
N LEU A 62 -19.34 2.59 0.04
CA LEU A 62 -20.05 1.35 0.36
C LEU A 62 -19.39 0.60 1.53
N VAL A 63 -18.06 0.50 1.53
CA VAL A 63 -17.28 -0.16 2.60
C VAL A 63 -17.38 0.60 3.92
N MET A 64 -17.45 1.93 3.90
CA MET A 64 -17.66 2.75 5.10
C MET A 64 -18.92 2.32 5.87
N LEU A 65 -19.98 1.91 5.16
CA LEU A 65 -21.26 1.53 5.76
C LEU A 65 -21.23 0.14 6.42
N PHE A 66 -20.21 -0.68 6.15
CA PHE A 66 -20.12 -2.01 6.73
C PHE A 66 -19.86 -1.97 8.24
N SER A 67 -20.57 -2.84 8.97
CA SER A 67 -20.37 -2.98 10.41
C SER A 67 -19.17 -3.87 10.72
N THR A 68 -18.56 -3.69 11.89
CA THR A 68 -17.48 -4.58 12.37
C THR A 68 -17.88 -6.05 12.34
N LYS A 69 -19.12 -6.36 12.73
CA LYS A 69 -19.61 -7.75 12.78
C LYS A 69 -19.65 -8.35 11.38
N PHE A 70 -20.15 -7.59 10.40
CA PHE A 70 -20.19 -8.03 9.01
C PHE A 70 -18.79 -8.28 8.47
N LEU A 71 -17.88 -7.30 8.63
CA LEU A 71 -16.48 -7.42 8.21
C LEU A 71 -15.82 -8.64 8.84
N TRP A 72 -15.99 -8.84 10.14
CA TRP A 72 -15.46 -9.99 10.86
C TRP A 72 -15.93 -11.32 10.24
N THR A 73 -17.24 -11.46 9.98
CA THR A 73 -17.82 -12.69 9.44
C THR A 73 -17.35 -12.98 8.02
N VAL A 74 -17.34 -11.97 7.14
CA VAL A 74 -16.99 -12.13 5.71
C VAL A 74 -15.48 -12.27 5.48
N THR A 75 -14.63 -11.90 6.45
CA THR A 75 -13.16 -11.91 6.33
C THR A 75 -12.57 -13.19 5.71
N PRO A 76 -12.91 -14.42 6.15
CA PRO A 76 -12.30 -15.63 5.61
C PRO A 76 -12.69 -15.88 4.16
N MET A 77 -13.92 -15.50 3.80
CA MET A 77 -14.41 -15.58 2.42
C MET A 77 -13.63 -14.61 1.53
N LEU A 78 -13.41 -13.36 1.98
CA LEU A 78 -12.60 -12.38 1.23
C LEU A 78 -11.15 -12.84 1.05
N TYR A 79 -10.58 -13.46 2.06
CA TYR A 79 -9.23 -14.00 2.01
C TYR A 79 -9.14 -15.17 1.00
N ALA A 80 -10.06 -16.13 1.07
CA ALA A 80 -10.12 -17.26 0.14
C ALA A 80 -10.37 -16.81 -1.31
N LEU A 81 -11.28 -15.84 -1.50
CA LEU A 81 -11.54 -15.23 -2.80
C LEU A 81 -10.28 -14.52 -3.33
N GLY A 82 -9.57 -13.78 -2.48
CA GLY A 82 -8.31 -13.13 -2.85
C GLY A 82 -7.25 -14.13 -3.32
N LEU A 83 -7.08 -15.25 -2.60
CA LEU A 83 -6.20 -16.33 -3.03
C LEU A 83 -6.64 -16.93 -4.37
N GLY A 84 -7.95 -17.15 -4.55
CA GLY A 84 -8.51 -17.62 -5.82
C GLY A 84 -8.21 -16.67 -6.99
N LEU A 85 -8.34 -15.36 -6.77
CA LEU A 85 -7.99 -14.36 -7.79
C LEU A 85 -6.48 -14.35 -8.08
N MET A 86 -5.62 -14.58 -7.10
CA MET A 86 -4.17 -14.67 -7.29
C MET A 86 -3.73 -15.89 -8.11
N VAL A 87 -4.58 -16.91 -8.25
CA VAL A 87 -4.29 -18.04 -9.13
C VAL A 87 -4.46 -17.66 -10.61
N LEU A 88 -5.37 -16.74 -10.93
CA LEU A 88 -5.69 -16.34 -12.31
C LEU A 88 -4.48 -15.92 -13.16
N PRO A 89 -3.57 -15.03 -12.72
CA PRO A 89 -2.47 -14.57 -13.56
C PRO A 89 -1.39 -15.65 -13.81
N LEU A 90 -1.44 -16.79 -13.12
CA LEU A 90 -0.61 -17.94 -13.46
C LEU A 90 -1.03 -18.59 -14.78
N PHE A 91 -2.32 -18.50 -15.13
CA PHE A 91 -2.92 -19.09 -16.33
C PHE A 91 -3.26 -18.05 -17.40
N PHE A 92 -3.78 -16.88 -16.98
CA PHE A 92 -4.25 -15.81 -17.86
C PHE A 92 -3.30 -14.62 -17.84
N TYR A 93 -2.15 -14.75 -18.51
CA TYR A 93 -1.15 -13.69 -18.61
C TYR A 93 -0.77 -13.39 -20.07
N SER A 94 -0.24 -12.18 -20.29
CA SER A 94 0.34 -11.79 -21.58
C SER A 94 1.84 -12.10 -21.61
N PRO A 95 2.35 -12.92 -22.54
CA PRO A 95 3.79 -13.14 -22.69
C PRO A 95 4.57 -11.85 -22.94
N ALA A 96 3.99 -10.90 -23.68
CA ALA A 96 4.60 -9.60 -23.95
C ALA A 96 4.77 -8.78 -22.65
N LEU A 97 3.76 -8.77 -21.79
CA LEU A 97 3.83 -8.07 -20.50
C LEU A 97 4.82 -8.74 -19.54
N VAL A 98 4.91 -10.07 -19.57
CA VAL A 98 5.92 -10.80 -18.77
C VAL A 98 7.33 -10.50 -19.28
N ALA A 99 7.53 -10.35 -20.58
CA ALA A 99 8.82 -9.98 -21.14
C ALA A 99 9.26 -8.56 -20.74
N SER A 100 8.32 -7.62 -20.61
CA SER A 100 8.61 -6.24 -20.20
C SER A 100 8.75 -6.07 -18.69
N THR A 101 7.93 -6.76 -17.89
CA THR A 101 7.91 -6.57 -16.42
C THR A 101 8.70 -7.62 -15.65
N GLY A 102 8.91 -8.80 -16.25
CA GLY A 102 9.54 -9.95 -15.60
C GLY A 102 8.60 -10.77 -14.70
N ALA A 103 7.32 -10.38 -14.59
CA ALA A 103 6.36 -11.00 -13.66
C ALA A 103 5.00 -11.32 -14.30
N LYS A 104 4.38 -12.41 -13.82
CA LYS A 104 3.00 -12.83 -14.14
C LYS A 104 2.04 -12.29 -13.08
N ASN A 105 1.89 -10.98 -12.98
CA ASN A 105 1.12 -10.32 -11.92
C ASN A 105 -0.21 -9.72 -12.39
N TRP A 106 -0.40 -9.53 -13.70
CA TRP A 106 -1.64 -9.00 -14.29
C TRP A 106 -2.47 -10.09 -14.97
N VAL A 107 -3.79 -10.04 -14.76
CA VAL A 107 -4.73 -10.88 -15.50
C VAL A 107 -4.97 -10.25 -16.87
N THR A 108 -4.62 -10.97 -17.93
CA THR A 108 -4.87 -10.56 -19.32
C THR A 108 -5.70 -11.61 -20.03
N ILE A 109 -6.81 -11.18 -20.64
CA ILE A 109 -7.70 -12.05 -21.41
C ILE A 109 -7.83 -11.48 -22.82
N ARG A 110 -7.54 -12.30 -23.83
CA ARG A 110 -7.65 -11.93 -25.26
C ARG A 110 -6.90 -10.63 -25.61
N GLY A 111 -5.71 -10.44 -25.04
CA GLY A 111 -4.87 -9.26 -25.27
C GLY A 111 -5.26 -8.00 -24.47
N VAL A 112 -6.35 -8.03 -23.69
CA VAL A 112 -6.77 -6.92 -22.82
C VAL A 112 -6.33 -7.19 -21.38
N THR A 113 -5.50 -6.30 -20.83
CA THR A 113 -5.06 -6.34 -19.43
C THR A 113 -6.16 -5.76 -18.53
N LEU A 114 -6.65 -6.57 -17.60
CA LEU A 114 -7.86 -6.26 -16.83
C LEU A 114 -7.54 -5.68 -15.44
N PHE A 115 -6.90 -6.47 -14.59
CA PHE A 115 -6.62 -6.09 -13.20
C PHE A 115 -5.45 -6.87 -12.62
N GLN A 116 -4.92 -6.34 -11.51
CA GLN A 116 -3.86 -6.96 -10.73
C GLN A 116 -4.47 -7.54 -9.43
N PRO A 117 -4.57 -8.87 -9.28
CA PRO A 117 -5.20 -9.51 -8.12
C PRO A 117 -4.53 -9.18 -6.79
N SER A 118 -3.21 -9.00 -6.78
CA SER A 118 -2.45 -8.75 -5.56
C SER A 118 -2.84 -7.44 -4.88
N GLU A 119 -3.31 -6.44 -5.64
CA GLU A 119 -3.83 -5.19 -5.09
C GLU A 119 -5.00 -5.45 -4.14
N PHE A 120 -5.97 -6.27 -4.55
CA PHE A 120 -7.12 -6.63 -3.72
C PHE A 120 -6.77 -7.61 -2.60
N MET A 121 -5.82 -8.52 -2.86
CA MET A 121 -5.35 -9.46 -1.86
C MET A 121 -4.73 -8.75 -0.65
N LYS A 122 -4.02 -7.63 -0.82
CA LYS A 122 -3.45 -6.87 0.30
C LYS A 122 -4.51 -6.48 1.32
N ILE A 123 -5.67 -5.99 0.87
CA ILE A 123 -6.78 -5.61 1.74
C ILE A 123 -7.38 -6.83 2.44
N SER A 124 -7.69 -7.91 1.71
CA SER A 124 -8.26 -9.11 2.32
C SER A 124 -7.30 -9.77 3.31
N TYR A 125 -6.00 -9.76 3.01
CA TYR A 125 -4.93 -10.21 3.90
C TYR A 125 -4.85 -9.36 5.17
N ILE A 126 -4.85 -8.02 5.08
CA ILE A 126 -4.83 -7.13 6.25
C ILE A 126 -6.01 -7.45 7.19
N VAL A 127 -7.21 -7.59 6.63
CA VAL A 127 -8.41 -7.90 7.42
C VAL A 127 -8.32 -9.29 8.04
N MET A 128 -7.80 -10.29 7.32
CA MET A 128 -7.59 -11.65 7.82
C MET A 128 -6.57 -11.69 8.96
N MET A 129 -5.43 -11.02 8.78
CA MET A 129 -4.40 -10.89 9.79
C MET A 129 -4.94 -10.22 11.06
N ALA A 130 -5.72 -9.14 10.92
CA ALA A 130 -6.37 -8.48 12.03
C ALA A 130 -7.33 -9.42 12.79
N ARG A 131 -8.13 -10.20 12.08
CA ARG A 131 -9.04 -11.19 12.67
C ARG A 131 -8.25 -12.28 13.42
N SER A 132 -7.16 -12.76 12.82
CA SER A 132 -6.30 -13.80 13.39
C SER A 132 -5.62 -13.33 14.68
N ILE A 133 -5.05 -12.12 14.70
CA ILE A 133 -4.43 -11.54 15.91
C ILE A 133 -5.46 -11.42 17.03
N VAL A 134 -6.63 -10.82 16.76
CA VAL A 134 -7.68 -10.65 17.78
C VAL A 134 -8.19 -12.00 18.29
N SER A 135 -8.38 -12.97 17.41
CA SER A 135 -8.85 -14.31 17.78
C SER A 135 -7.82 -15.04 18.66
N PHE A 136 -6.53 -14.93 18.32
CA PHE A 136 -5.45 -15.54 19.08
C PHE A 136 -5.32 -14.92 20.47
N GLN A 137 -5.32 -13.58 20.56
CA GLN A 137 -5.21 -12.85 21.83
C GLN A 137 -6.41 -13.08 22.75
N LYS A 138 -7.61 -13.28 22.20
CA LYS A 138 -8.80 -13.65 23.00
C LYS A 138 -8.67 -15.04 23.63
N LYS A 139 -8.06 -16.00 22.92
CA LYS A 139 -7.84 -17.36 23.43
C LYS A 139 -6.64 -17.44 24.40
N HIS A 140 -5.69 -16.53 24.26
CA HIS A 140 -4.46 -16.50 25.04
C HIS A 140 -4.25 -15.13 25.71
N PRO A 141 -4.97 -14.82 26.80
CA PRO A 141 -4.88 -13.51 27.46
C PRO A 141 -3.56 -13.30 28.21
N VAL A 142 -2.90 -14.39 28.63
CA VAL A 142 -1.62 -14.33 29.34
C VAL A 142 -0.48 -14.22 28.33
N LYS A 143 0.34 -13.18 28.48
CA LYS A 143 1.52 -12.96 27.63
C LYS A 143 2.66 -13.89 28.05
N SER A 144 3.32 -14.48 27.06
CA SER A 144 4.52 -15.30 27.23
C SER A 144 5.30 -15.33 25.91
N ILE A 145 6.62 -15.43 25.98
CA ILE A 145 7.50 -15.53 24.79
C ILE A 145 7.08 -16.72 23.92
N GLN A 146 6.68 -17.84 24.52
CA GLN A 146 6.20 -19.01 23.77
C GLN A 146 4.91 -18.68 22.99
N LYS A 147 4.01 -17.90 23.60
CA LYS A 147 2.76 -17.46 22.96
C LYS A 147 3.02 -16.43 21.85
N ASP A 148 4.04 -15.62 21.99
CA ASP A 148 4.48 -14.70 20.94
C ASP A 148 5.00 -15.46 19.71
N PHE A 149 5.84 -16.49 19.89
CA PHE A 149 6.25 -17.38 18.79
C PHE A 149 5.06 -18.12 18.16
N GLN A 150 4.11 -18.60 18.97
CA GLN A 150 2.89 -19.23 18.46
C GLN A 150 2.03 -18.24 17.66
N LEU A 151 1.94 -16.98 18.08
CA LEU A 151 1.25 -15.93 17.32
C LEU A 151 1.95 -15.69 15.99
N ILE A 152 3.27 -15.50 15.98
CA ILE A 152 4.05 -15.32 14.75
C ILE A 152 3.85 -16.51 13.82
N GLY A 153 4.01 -17.74 14.31
CA GLY A 153 3.78 -18.96 13.52
C GLY A 153 2.37 -19.04 12.96
N TYR A 154 1.35 -18.71 13.76
CA TYR A 154 -0.04 -18.69 13.31
C TYR A 154 -0.30 -17.65 12.22
N LEU A 155 0.31 -16.47 12.32
CA LEU A 155 0.25 -15.44 11.29
C LEU A 155 0.99 -15.88 10.03
N THR A 156 2.18 -16.47 10.17
CA THR A 156 2.97 -16.99 9.04
C THR A 156 2.21 -18.02 8.23
N LEU A 157 1.38 -18.88 8.86
CA LEU A 157 0.52 -19.82 8.15
C LEU A 157 -0.47 -19.15 7.20
N TRP A 158 -0.96 -17.95 7.52
CA TRP A 158 -1.79 -17.16 6.60
C TRP A 158 -0.93 -16.45 5.55
N THR A 159 0.31 -16.12 5.84
CA THR A 159 1.19 -15.43 4.88
C THR A 159 1.76 -16.39 3.81
N ILE A 160 2.04 -17.64 4.16
CA ILE A 160 2.69 -18.62 3.28
C ILE A 160 1.95 -18.81 1.94
N PRO A 161 0.63 -19.05 1.89
CA PRO A 161 -0.08 -19.24 0.62
C PRO A 161 0.06 -18.03 -0.31
N VAL A 162 0.04 -16.82 0.25
CA VAL A 162 0.20 -15.57 -0.51
C VAL A 162 1.60 -15.49 -1.11
N LEU A 163 2.64 -15.67 -0.29
CA LEU A 163 4.04 -15.60 -0.75
C LEU A 163 4.37 -16.70 -1.76
N LEU A 164 3.81 -17.89 -1.60
CA LEU A 164 3.98 -18.99 -2.53
C LEU A 164 3.36 -18.67 -3.90
N LEU A 165 2.16 -18.08 -3.94
CA LEU A 165 1.56 -17.61 -5.19
C LEU A 165 2.39 -16.50 -5.84
N LEU A 166 2.86 -15.52 -5.06
CA LEU A 166 3.72 -14.44 -5.57
C LEU A 166 5.06 -14.95 -6.11
N TYR A 167 5.63 -15.97 -5.48
CA TYR A 167 6.83 -16.63 -5.97
C TYR A 167 6.60 -17.24 -7.36
N PHE A 168 5.48 -17.94 -7.58
CA PHE A 168 5.13 -18.48 -8.90
C PHE A 168 4.81 -17.39 -9.92
N GLN A 169 4.28 -16.25 -9.46
CA GLN A 169 4.09 -15.06 -10.30
C GLN A 169 5.41 -14.32 -10.59
N LYS A 170 6.50 -14.64 -9.88
CA LYS A 170 7.78 -13.92 -9.91
C LYS A 170 7.67 -12.44 -9.51
N ASP A 171 6.71 -12.09 -8.66
CA ASP A 171 6.45 -10.72 -8.21
C ASP A 171 7.10 -10.45 -6.84
N LEU A 172 8.38 -10.08 -6.87
CA LEU A 172 9.16 -9.81 -5.67
C LEU A 172 8.77 -8.48 -5.00
N GLY A 173 8.48 -7.43 -5.77
CA GLY A 173 8.09 -6.13 -5.24
C GLY A 173 6.84 -6.24 -4.37
N THR A 174 5.79 -6.88 -4.90
CA THR A 174 4.55 -7.13 -4.15
C THR A 174 4.80 -8.03 -2.93
N SER A 175 5.69 -9.03 -3.03
CA SER A 175 6.05 -9.88 -1.88
C SER A 175 6.62 -9.08 -0.72
N LEU A 176 7.46 -8.08 -1.01
CA LEU A 176 7.99 -7.17 0.01
C LEU A 176 6.89 -6.35 0.68
N VAL A 177 5.84 -5.93 -0.07
CA VAL A 177 4.68 -5.25 0.52
C VAL A 177 3.97 -6.14 1.53
N PHE A 178 3.71 -7.42 1.19
CA PHE A 178 3.08 -8.36 2.12
C PHE A 178 3.92 -8.62 3.36
N LEU A 179 5.24 -8.71 3.21
CA LEU A 179 6.19 -8.83 4.32
C LEU A 179 6.24 -7.57 5.19
N ALA A 180 6.12 -6.37 4.61
CA ALA A 180 6.04 -5.12 5.34
C ALA A 180 4.74 -5.02 6.16
N ILE A 181 3.60 -5.40 5.55
CA ILE A 181 2.32 -5.52 6.26
C ILE A 181 2.44 -6.52 7.41
N PHE A 182 2.96 -7.73 7.15
CA PHE A 182 3.17 -8.77 8.15
C PHE A 182 4.00 -8.24 9.32
N SER A 183 5.17 -7.66 9.03
CA SER A 183 6.12 -7.18 10.04
C SER A 183 5.52 -6.06 10.88
N GLY A 184 4.83 -5.11 10.25
CA GLY A 184 4.18 -4.01 10.96
C GLY A 184 3.01 -4.46 11.84
N MET A 185 2.24 -5.46 11.40
CA MET A 185 1.18 -6.06 12.22
C MET A 185 1.74 -6.88 13.39
N VAL A 186 2.82 -7.64 13.18
CA VAL A 186 3.52 -8.37 14.25
C VAL A 186 4.07 -7.39 15.28
N LEU A 187 4.75 -6.33 14.85
CA LEU A 187 5.28 -5.27 15.72
C LEU A 187 4.20 -4.69 16.64
N LEU A 188 3.02 -4.38 16.08
CA LEU A 188 1.92 -3.76 16.83
C LEU A 188 1.00 -4.77 17.53
N SER A 189 1.18 -6.07 17.30
CA SER A 189 0.44 -7.14 18.01
C SER A 189 0.90 -7.32 19.47
N GLY A 190 1.97 -6.63 19.88
CA GLY A 190 2.47 -6.65 21.26
C GLY A 190 3.39 -7.83 21.57
N VAL A 191 4.01 -8.41 20.54
CA VAL A 191 5.10 -9.38 20.64
C VAL A 191 6.29 -8.76 21.38
N SER A 192 6.97 -9.56 22.21
CA SER A 192 8.12 -9.10 22.99
C SER A 192 9.27 -8.56 22.12
N TRP A 193 9.85 -7.44 22.54
CA TRP A 193 11.09 -6.88 21.99
C TRP A 193 12.27 -7.87 22.02
N LYS A 194 12.23 -8.86 22.93
CA LYS A 194 13.22 -9.94 22.98
C LYS A 194 13.22 -10.83 21.74
N ILE A 195 12.12 -10.86 20.98
CA ILE A 195 12.03 -11.57 19.70
C ILE A 195 12.28 -10.57 18.56
N LEU A 196 11.60 -9.41 18.59
CA LEU A 196 11.65 -8.44 17.50
C LEU A 196 13.05 -7.90 17.23
N LEU A 197 13.80 -7.53 18.28
CA LEU A 197 15.11 -6.92 18.12
C LEU A 197 16.14 -7.89 17.52
N PRO A 198 16.31 -9.13 18.02
CA PRO A 198 17.18 -10.11 17.36
C PRO A 198 16.77 -10.42 15.92
N THR A 199 15.46 -10.55 15.63
CA THR A 199 14.99 -10.79 14.26
C THR A 199 15.32 -9.63 13.33
N PHE A 200 15.14 -8.39 13.78
CA PHE A 200 15.51 -7.20 13.01
C PHE A 200 17.02 -7.12 12.76
N ILE A 201 17.83 -7.34 13.79
CA ILE A 201 19.30 -7.37 13.66
C ILE A 201 19.72 -8.46 12.69
N ALA A 202 19.16 -9.67 12.79
CA ALA A 202 19.45 -10.76 11.86
C ALA A 202 19.09 -10.39 10.41
N ALA A 203 17.95 -9.74 10.17
CA ALA A 203 17.57 -9.28 8.84
C ALA A 203 18.56 -8.24 8.29
N VAL A 204 18.97 -7.26 9.11
CA VAL A 204 19.97 -6.25 8.73
C VAL A 204 21.32 -6.89 8.42
N VAL A 205 21.77 -7.83 9.24
CA VAL A 205 23.04 -8.56 9.03
C VAL A 205 22.97 -9.40 7.75
N LEU A 206 21.85 -10.05 7.46
CA LEU A 206 21.68 -10.83 6.23
C LEU A 206 21.70 -9.94 4.99
N VAL A 207 20.97 -8.82 5.00
CA VAL A 207 20.95 -7.87 3.87
C VAL A 207 22.33 -7.22 3.69
N GLY A 208 22.95 -6.76 4.78
CA GLY A 208 24.28 -6.18 4.74
C GLY A 208 25.34 -7.17 4.29
N GLY A 209 25.31 -8.41 4.78
CA GLY A 209 26.19 -9.49 4.37
C GLY A 209 26.01 -9.85 2.89
N PHE A 210 24.77 -9.90 2.41
CA PHE A 210 24.47 -10.09 0.99
C PHE A 210 25.05 -8.96 0.13
N LEU A 211 24.90 -7.69 0.53
CA LEU A 211 25.45 -6.54 -0.21
C LEU A 211 26.98 -6.53 -0.20
N LEU A 212 27.61 -6.85 0.93
CA LEU A 212 29.07 -7.00 1.01
C LEU A 212 29.56 -8.11 0.08
N LEU A 213 28.88 -9.25 0.07
CA LEU A 213 29.18 -10.34 -0.87
C LEU A 213 28.96 -9.91 -2.31
N PHE A 214 27.90 -9.15 -2.62
CA PHE A 214 27.61 -8.68 -3.97
C PHE A 214 28.71 -7.76 -4.52
N ILE A 215 29.24 -6.86 -3.69
CA ILE A 215 30.25 -5.86 -4.07
C ILE A 215 31.67 -6.47 -4.07
N ALA A 216 31.90 -7.55 -3.32
CA ALA A 216 33.20 -8.19 -3.24
C ALA A 216 33.72 -8.66 -4.63
N PRO A 217 35.04 -8.65 -4.86
CA PRO A 217 35.63 -9.21 -6.08
C PRO A 217 35.20 -10.66 -6.30
N GLY A 218 34.59 -10.96 -7.45
CA GLY A 218 34.05 -12.28 -7.78
C GLY A 218 32.70 -12.62 -7.14
N GLY A 219 32.12 -11.71 -6.34
CA GLY A 219 30.84 -11.88 -5.65
C GLY A 219 29.65 -12.09 -6.58
N THR A 220 29.53 -11.27 -7.62
CA THR A 220 28.49 -11.42 -8.65
C THR A 220 28.64 -12.73 -9.43
N THR A 221 29.87 -13.16 -9.72
CA THR A 221 30.16 -14.45 -10.36
C THR A 221 29.78 -15.62 -9.45
N PHE A 222 30.09 -15.54 -8.16
CA PHE A 222 29.66 -16.53 -7.17
C PHE A 222 28.14 -16.62 -7.10
N LEU A 223 27.44 -15.48 -7.00
CA LEU A 223 25.97 -15.42 -6.99
C LEU A 223 25.36 -16.04 -8.25
N HIS A 224 25.94 -15.75 -9.42
CA HIS A 224 25.52 -16.35 -10.67
C HIS A 224 25.70 -17.88 -10.65
N ASN A 225 26.85 -18.37 -10.18
CA ASN A 225 27.16 -19.79 -10.13
C ASN A 225 26.27 -20.59 -9.17
N ILE A 226 25.77 -19.96 -8.10
CA ILE A 226 24.79 -20.58 -7.19
C ILE A 226 23.34 -20.45 -7.69
N GLY A 227 23.12 -19.94 -8.91
CA GLY A 227 21.82 -19.92 -9.57
C GLY A 227 21.08 -18.58 -9.56
N MET A 228 21.74 -17.46 -9.23
CA MET A 228 21.13 -16.13 -9.37
C MET A 228 21.14 -15.69 -10.84
N ASP A 229 19.93 -15.48 -11.38
CA ASP A 229 19.74 -14.99 -12.75
C ASP A 229 20.49 -13.68 -13.00
N THR A 230 21.14 -13.58 -14.17
CA THR A 230 21.85 -12.38 -14.63
C THR A 230 20.95 -11.14 -14.63
N TYR A 231 19.65 -11.28 -14.90
CA TYR A 231 18.69 -10.18 -14.82
C TYR A 231 18.62 -9.57 -13.42
N LYS A 232 18.60 -10.40 -12.36
CA LYS A 232 18.55 -9.93 -10.97
C LYS A 232 19.85 -9.26 -10.56
N ILE A 233 20.98 -9.83 -10.98
CA ILE A 233 22.31 -9.25 -10.75
C ILE A 233 22.39 -7.88 -11.42
N ASN A 234 21.94 -7.77 -12.68
CA ASN A 234 21.94 -6.52 -13.41
C ASN A 234 21.07 -5.45 -12.76
N ARG A 235 19.91 -5.78 -12.17
CA ARG A 235 19.10 -4.80 -11.42
C ARG A 235 19.78 -4.28 -10.17
N ILE A 236 20.47 -5.13 -9.42
CA ILE A 236 21.20 -4.69 -8.22
C ILE A 236 22.42 -3.86 -8.62
N ALA A 237 23.15 -4.28 -9.65
CA ALA A 237 24.26 -3.50 -10.21
C ALA A 237 23.79 -2.13 -10.76
N ALA A 238 22.63 -2.10 -11.41
CA ALA A 238 22.01 -0.87 -11.92
C ALA A 238 21.62 0.11 -10.82
N TRP A 239 21.19 -0.41 -9.66
CA TRP A 239 20.88 0.42 -8.50
C TRP A 239 22.15 0.95 -7.82
N LEU A 240 23.20 0.13 -7.68
CA LEU A 240 24.46 0.54 -7.04
C LEU A 240 25.26 1.55 -7.88
N ASP A 241 25.26 1.41 -9.21
CA ASP A 241 25.94 2.32 -10.12
C ASP A 241 25.06 2.62 -11.36
N PRO A 242 24.08 3.52 -11.20
CA PRO A 242 23.09 3.80 -12.24
C PRO A 242 23.67 4.47 -13.49
N PHE A 243 24.83 5.12 -13.40
CA PHE A 243 25.41 5.85 -14.53
C PHE A 243 26.38 5.00 -15.37
N LYS A 244 26.87 3.87 -14.87
CA LYS A 244 27.84 3.00 -15.56
C LYS A 244 27.37 2.47 -16.91
N ASN A 245 26.09 2.08 -17.02
CA ASN A 245 25.49 1.58 -18.26
C ASN A 245 24.19 2.34 -18.59
N ALA A 246 24.22 3.67 -18.42
CA ALA A 246 23.03 4.53 -18.53
C ALA A 246 22.33 4.47 -19.90
N LYS A 247 22.94 3.90 -20.94
CA LYS A 247 22.35 3.71 -22.27
C LYS A 247 21.70 2.34 -22.49
N SER A 248 21.75 1.44 -21.52
CA SER A 248 21.21 0.08 -21.64
C SER A 248 20.47 -0.34 -20.35
N THR A 249 21.06 -1.19 -19.53
CA THR A 249 20.39 -1.86 -18.41
C THR A 249 20.05 -0.95 -17.23
N THR A 250 20.70 0.22 -17.12
CA THR A 250 20.49 1.17 -16.02
C THR A 250 19.73 2.43 -16.44
N TYR A 251 19.28 2.49 -17.71
CA TYR A 251 18.65 3.67 -18.30
C TYR A 251 17.50 4.22 -17.46
N GLN A 252 16.58 3.36 -17.00
CA GLN A 252 15.42 3.79 -16.23
C GLN A 252 15.82 4.47 -14.90
N GLN A 253 16.77 3.89 -14.16
CA GLN A 253 17.24 4.46 -12.89
C GLN A 253 18.03 5.77 -13.11
N ALA A 254 18.90 5.81 -14.12
CA ALA A 254 19.68 7.01 -14.44
C ALA A 254 18.76 8.18 -14.83
N GLN A 255 17.79 7.92 -15.71
CA GLN A 255 16.86 8.96 -16.16
C GLN A 255 15.94 9.44 -15.05
N SER A 256 15.55 8.57 -14.12
CA SER A 256 14.83 8.98 -12.91
C SER A 256 15.60 10.03 -12.11
N LEU A 257 16.90 9.80 -11.87
CA LEU A 257 17.77 10.73 -11.15
C LEU A 257 18.00 12.04 -11.92
N ILE A 258 18.21 11.96 -13.24
CA ILE A 258 18.39 13.15 -14.09
C ILE A 258 17.11 14.00 -14.13
N ALA A 259 15.95 13.37 -14.29
CA ALA A 259 14.66 14.06 -14.32
C ALA A 259 14.40 14.83 -13.01
N ILE A 260 14.52 14.15 -11.87
CA ILE A 260 14.36 14.78 -10.55
C ILE A 260 15.41 15.88 -10.33
N GLY A 261 16.66 15.63 -10.73
CA GLY A 261 17.74 16.62 -10.63
C GLY A 261 17.51 17.87 -11.48
N SER A 262 16.91 17.72 -12.67
CA SER A 262 16.64 18.83 -13.59
C SER A 262 15.57 19.81 -13.09
N GLY A 263 14.64 19.33 -12.25
CA GLY A 263 13.60 20.18 -11.66
C GLY A 263 14.13 21.18 -10.63
N GLY A 264 15.31 20.97 -10.04
CA GLY A 264 15.88 21.88 -9.05
C GLY A 264 14.93 22.16 -7.87
N LEU A 265 14.88 23.40 -7.39
CA LEU A 265 14.02 23.76 -6.25
C LEU A 265 12.53 23.92 -6.62
N THR A 266 12.24 24.58 -7.74
CA THR A 266 10.88 25.03 -8.11
C THR A 266 10.23 24.23 -9.24
N GLY A 267 10.99 23.35 -9.88
CA GLY A 267 10.55 22.63 -11.07
C GLY A 267 10.76 23.42 -12.37
N LEU A 268 10.65 22.71 -13.49
CA LEU A 268 10.69 23.31 -14.83
C LEU A 268 9.39 24.04 -15.18
N GLY A 269 8.30 23.72 -14.47
CA GLY A 269 6.95 24.24 -14.70
C GLY A 269 6.03 23.22 -15.36
N PHE A 270 4.72 23.42 -15.19
CA PHE A 270 3.69 22.47 -15.60
C PHE A 270 3.78 22.09 -17.10
N ASN A 271 3.84 20.79 -17.35
CA ASN A 271 3.91 20.15 -18.65
C ASN A 271 5.11 20.60 -19.52
N LYS A 272 6.25 20.89 -18.88
CA LYS A 272 7.51 21.20 -19.57
C LYS A 272 8.54 20.07 -19.49
N THR A 273 8.17 18.95 -18.88
CA THR A 273 8.90 17.69 -18.86
C THR A 273 9.35 17.29 -20.27
N ASN A 274 10.65 17.07 -20.47
CA ASN A 274 11.23 16.70 -21.78
C ASN A 274 12.03 15.39 -21.74
N LEU A 275 12.34 14.88 -20.54
CA LEU A 275 13.16 13.68 -20.38
C LEU A 275 12.28 12.43 -20.41
N LEU A 276 12.53 11.47 -21.30
CA LEU A 276 11.76 10.22 -21.35
C LEU A 276 12.20 9.24 -20.26
N VAL A 277 11.38 9.08 -19.22
CA VAL A 277 11.56 8.06 -18.17
C VAL A 277 10.58 6.91 -18.43
N PRO A 278 11.05 5.66 -18.61
CA PRO A 278 10.17 4.52 -18.85
C PRO A 278 9.17 4.29 -17.71
N VAL A 279 7.91 4.05 -18.06
CA VAL A 279 6.81 3.68 -17.13
C VAL A 279 6.61 4.76 -16.04
N ARG A 280 6.79 6.03 -16.40
CA ARG A 280 6.63 7.15 -15.46
C ARG A 280 5.19 7.48 -15.13
N GLU A 281 4.23 7.09 -15.95
CA GLU A 281 2.81 7.22 -15.62
C GLU A 281 2.40 6.32 -14.45
N SER A 282 3.09 5.19 -14.23
CA SER A 282 2.85 4.24 -13.14
C SER A 282 3.99 4.28 -12.12
N ASP A 283 5.07 3.54 -12.37
CA ASP A 283 6.05 3.16 -11.35
C ASP A 283 7.02 4.31 -11.04
N MET A 284 7.26 5.21 -12.00
CA MET A 284 8.17 6.35 -11.84
C MET A 284 7.43 7.70 -11.76
N ILE A 285 6.16 7.73 -11.32
CA ILE A 285 5.35 8.97 -11.30
C ILE A 285 5.92 10.08 -10.43
N PHE A 286 6.70 9.73 -9.41
CA PHE A 286 7.42 10.71 -8.60
C PHE A 286 8.43 11.52 -9.42
N THR A 287 9.00 10.96 -10.49
CA THR A 287 9.94 11.67 -11.37
C THR A 287 9.28 12.85 -12.08
N VAL A 288 8.02 12.69 -12.51
CA VAL A 288 7.22 13.75 -13.13
C VAL A 288 6.98 14.88 -12.13
N ILE A 289 6.68 14.55 -10.88
CA ILE A 289 6.50 15.54 -9.82
C ILE A 289 7.82 16.28 -9.53
N GLY A 290 8.92 15.55 -9.48
CA GLY A 290 10.26 16.11 -9.25
C GLY A 290 10.73 17.00 -10.40
N GLU A 291 10.46 16.65 -11.65
CA GLU A 291 10.86 17.43 -12.83
C GLU A 291 10.02 18.72 -12.96
N ASP A 292 8.69 18.61 -12.91
CA ASP A 292 7.80 19.75 -13.17
C ASP A 292 7.64 20.70 -11.97
N PHE A 293 7.69 20.18 -10.74
CA PHE A 293 7.45 20.96 -9.51
C PHE A 293 8.65 21.02 -8.56
N GLY A 294 9.77 20.34 -8.90
CA GLY A 294 11.02 20.42 -8.17
C GLY A 294 10.93 19.86 -6.75
N PHE A 295 11.91 20.26 -5.93
CA PHE A 295 11.97 19.91 -4.52
C PHE A 295 10.71 20.31 -3.75
N ILE A 296 10.13 21.49 -4.03
CA ILE A 296 8.92 21.97 -3.35
C ILE A 296 7.74 21.03 -3.61
N GLY A 297 7.55 20.58 -4.85
CA GLY A 297 6.52 19.60 -5.20
C GLY A 297 6.70 18.28 -4.45
N GLY A 298 7.94 17.76 -4.43
CA GLY A 298 8.28 16.53 -3.71
C GLY A 298 8.01 16.62 -2.21
N VAL A 299 8.44 17.71 -1.55
CA VAL A 299 8.19 17.94 -0.12
C VAL A 299 6.70 18.11 0.18
N THR A 300 5.98 18.85 -0.66
CA THR A 300 4.52 19.03 -0.51
C THR A 300 3.81 17.68 -0.57
N LEU A 301 4.22 16.82 -1.51
CA LEU A 301 3.65 15.49 -1.65
C LEU A 301 3.92 14.61 -0.42
N ILE A 302 5.17 14.55 0.04
CA ILE A 302 5.55 13.80 1.25
C ILE A 302 4.81 14.35 2.47
N GLY A 303 4.62 15.67 2.55
CA GLY A 303 3.82 16.33 3.58
C GLY A 303 2.35 15.89 3.57
N LEU A 304 1.74 15.72 2.40
CA LEU A 304 0.37 15.21 2.26
C LEU A 304 0.24 13.75 2.71
N TYR A 305 1.18 12.87 2.34
CA TYR A 305 1.20 11.50 2.86
C TYR A 305 1.41 11.46 4.38
N THR A 306 2.30 12.31 4.91
CA THR A 306 2.53 12.42 6.35
C THR A 306 1.26 12.87 7.06
N LEU A 307 0.54 13.87 6.53
CA LEU A 307 -0.75 14.32 7.06
C LEU A 307 -1.80 13.21 7.01
N LEU A 308 -1.89 12.47 5.91
CA LEU A 308 -2.81 11.34 5.75
C LEU A 308 -2.54 10.27 6.81
N ILE A 309 -1.29 9.83 6.96
CA ILE A 309 -0.88 8.81 7.93
C ILE A 309 -1.12 9.30 9.36
N TYR A 310 -0.79 10.56 9.67
CA TYR A 310 -1.08 11.18 10.96
C TYR A 310 -2.57 11.11 11.31
N ARG A 311 -3.45 11.42 10.35
CA ARG A 311 -4.90 11.33 10.54
C ARG A 311 -5.36 9.90 10.77
N MET A 312 -4.84 8.93 10.00
CA MET A 312 -5.13 7.51 10.22
C MET A 312 -4.69 7.03 11.61
N LEU A 313 -3.50 7.44 12.08
CA LEU A 313 -3.01 7.13 13.42
C LEU A 313 -3.89 7.72 14.52
N ARG A 314 -4.33 8.99 14.36
CA ARG A 314 -5.28 9.63 15.29
C ARG A 314 -6.58 8.84 15.42
N ILE A 315 -7.19 8.46 14.29
CA ILE A 315 -8.40 7.62 14.27
C ILE A 315 -8.14 6.26 14.93
N THR A 316 -6.97 5.67 14.67
CA THR A 316 -6.55 4.38 15.22
C THR A 316 -6.50 4.39 16.75
N LEU A 317 -5.87 5.42 17.31
CA LEU A 317 -5.66 5.57 18.75
C LEU A 317 -6.95 5.92 19.52
N GLN A 318 -7.92 6.55 18.85
CA GLN A 318 -9.21 6.88 19.47
C GLN A 318 -10.18 5.69 19.50
N SER A 319 -9.99 4.70 18.62
CA SER A 319 -10.91 3.58 18.51
C SER A 319 -10.79 2.58 19.65
N ASN A 320 -11.95 2.14 20.15
CA ASN A 320 -12.06 1.11 21.18
C ASN A 320 -12.14 -0.32 20.60
N ASN A 321 -11.99 -0.49 19.30
CA ASN A 321 -12.18 -1.79 18.63
C ASN A 321 -10.87 -2.36 18.09
N ARG A 322 -10.32 -3.34 18.80
CA ARG A 322 -9.04 -4.00 18.46
C ARG A 322 -8.99 -4.54 17.02
N PHE A 323 -10.11 -5.04 16.48
CA PHE A 323 -10.13 -5.56 15.11
C PHE A 323 -9.86 -4.44 14.10
N TYR A 324 -10.55 -3.31 14.23
CA TYR A 324 -10.28 -2.15 13.37
C TYR A 324 -8.91 -1.53 13.63
N THR A 325 -8.42 -1.53 14.87
CA THR A 325 -7.06 -1.07 15.18
C THR A 325 -6.02 -1.84 14.38
N TYR A 326 -6.11 -3.18 14.31
CA TYR A 326 -5.17 -3.98 13.52
C TYR A 326 -5.38 -3.83 12.01
N ILE A 327 -6.62 -3.65 11.53
CA ILE A 327 -6.87 -3.34 10.10
C ILE A 327 -6.17 -2.03 9.72
N SER A 328 -6.38 -0.98 10.52
CA SER A 328 -5.76 0.33 10.30
C SER A 328 -4.25 0.23 10.31
N THR A 329 -3.69 -0.46 11.30
CA THR A 329 -2.25 -0.72 11.37
C THR A 329 -1.71 -1.36 10.10
N GLY A 330 -2.31 -2.45 9.63
CA GLY A 330 -1.86 -3.13 8.42
C GLY A 330 -1.95 -2.23 7.19
N TYR A 331 -3.00 -1.42 7.09
CA TYR A 331 -3.18 -0.48 5.99
C TYR A 331 -2.20 0.70 6.02
N ILE A 332 -1.93 1.29 7.20
CA ILE A 332 -0.91 2.32 7.38
C ILE A 332 0.47 1.78 6.99
N MET A 333 0.80 0.56 7.41
CA MET A 333 2.07 -0.08 7.08
C MET A 333 2.21 -0.37 5.58
N MET A 334 1.12 -0.77 4.93
CA MET A 334 1.07 -0.91 3.46
C MET A 334 1.37 0.43 2.77
N LEU A 335 0.67 1.51 3.17
CA LEU A 335 0.86 2.83 2.58
C LEU A 335 2.29 3.35 2.80
N LEU A 336 2.81 3.25 4.03
CA LEU A 336 4.18 3.64 4.35
C LEU A 336 5.19 2.93 3.46
N PHE A 337 5.04 1.61 3.30
CA PHE A 337 5.96 0.83 2.49
C PHE A 337 5.88 1.20 1.00
N HIS A 338 4.67 1.35 0.45
CA HIS A 338 4.48 1.78 -0.94
C HIS A 338 5.09 3.17 -1.19
N VAL A 339 4.84 4.14 -0.31
CA VAL A 339 5.38 5.51 -0.46
C VAL A 339 6.90 5.50 -0.34
N PHE A 340 7.45 4.77 0.64
CA PHE A 340 8.89 4.67 0.84
C PHE A 340 9.59 3.96 -0.31
N GLU A 341 9.02 2.86 -0.82
CA GLU A 341 9.60 2.12 -1.93
C GLU A 341 9.55 2.94 -3.22
N ASN A 342 8.40 3.51 -3.57
CA ASN A 342 8.26 4.20 -4.86
C ASN A 342 9.14 5.45 -4.92
N ILE A 343 9.06 6.33 -3.90
CA ILE A 343 9.87 7.54 -3.83
C ILE A 343 11.35 7.17 -3.65
N GLY A 344 11.64 6.22 -2.77
CA GLY A 344 13.00 5.76 -2.50
C GLY A 344 13.68 5.16 -3.73
N ALA A 345 12.94 4.41 -4.55
CA ALA A 345 13.41 3.87 -5.81
C ALA A 345 13.67 4.99 -6.84
N ALA A 346 12.75 5.96 -6.94
CA ALA A 346 12.92 7.09 -7.86
C ALA A 346 14.17 7.93 -7.56
N ILE A 347 14.50 8.15 -6.28
CA ILE A 347 15.70 8.89 -5.85
C ILE A 347 16.95 8.01 -5.65
N GLY A 348 16.88 6.71 -5.95
CA GLY A 348 18.02 5.79 -5.87
C GLY A 348 18.38 5.27 -4.47
N VAL A 349 17.58 5.53 -3.44
CA VAL A 349 17.76 4.96 -2.09
C VAL A 349 17.46 3.45 -2.08
N LEU A 350 16.53 3.00 -2.92
CA LEU A 350 16.13 1.60 -3.07
C LEU A 350 16.24 1.15 -4.53
N PRO A 351 16.37 -0.16 -4.80
CA PRO A 351 16.29 -0.69 -6.15
C PRO A 351 14.86 -0.59 -6.70
N LEU A 352 14.70 -0.43 -8.02
CA LEU A 352 13.39 -0.41 -8.67
C LEU A 352 12.66 -1.75 -8.51
N THR A 353 11.51 -1.76 -7.81
CA THR A 353 10.65 -2.96 -7.69
C THR A 353 9.30 -2.87 -8.40
N GLY A 354 8.95 -1.70 -8.94
CA GLY A 354 7.75 -1.52 -9.78
C GLY A 354 6.45 -1.44 -8.98
N ILE A 355 6.49 -0.83 -7.80
CA ILE A 355 5.31 -0.66 -6.95
C ILE A 355 4.72 0.73 -7.20
N PRO A 356 3.41 0.85 -7.47
CA PRO A 356 2.78 2.14 -7.71
C PRO A 356 2.66 2.98 -6.43
N LEU A 357 2.78 4.30 -6.62
CA LEU A 357 2.57 5.30 -5.59
C LEU A 357 1.06 5.46 -5.29
N PRO A 358 0.60 5.20 -4.05
CA PRO A 358 -0.82 5.14 -3.72
C PRO A 358 -1.55 6.45 -4.04
N PHE A 359 -2.72 6.37 -4.69
CA PHE A 359 -3.55 7.51 -5.12
C PHE A 359 -2.99 8.39 -6.24
N ILE A 360 -1.73 8.21 -6.66
CA ILE A 360 -1.07 9.08 -7.65
C ILE A 360 -0.81 8.34 -8.95
N SER A 361 -0.11 7.21 -8.88
CA SER A 361 0.25 6.43 -10.08
C SER A 361 -0.98 6.03 -10.89
N GLN A 362 -0.79 5.91 -12.20
CA GLN A 362 -1.75 5.28 -13.08
C GLN A 362 -1.91 3.81 -12.68
N GLY A 363 -3.16 3.37 -12.48
CA GLY A 363 -3.42 1.98 -12.10
C GLY A 363 -4.77 1.78 -11.43
N GLY A 364 -5.74 1.28 -12.20
CA GLY A 364 -7.11 1.11 -11.71
C GLY A 364 -7.24 0.18 -10.50
N SER A 365 -6.54 -0.96 -10.52
CA SER A 365 -6.56 -1.92 -9.40
C SER A 365 -5.98 -1.33 -8.11
N SER A 366 -4.88 -0.58 -8.23
CA SER A 366 -4.23 0.02 -7.06
C SER A 366 -5.05 1.17 -6.48
N ILE A 367 -5.62 2.04 -7.32
CA ILE A 367 -6.50 3.13 -6.88
C ILE A 367 -7.73 2.58 -6.16
N ILE A 368 -8.43 1.62 -6.77
CA ILE A 368 -9.62 1.03 -6.18
C ILE A 368 -9.27 0.36 -4.85
N SER A 369 -8.20 -0.45 -4.80
CA SER A 369 -7.80 -1.15 -3.58
C SER A 369 -7.43 -0.17 -2.46
N ASN A 370 -6.64 0.87 -2.78
CA ASN A 370 -6.29 1.90 -1.81
C ASN A 370 -7.54 2.65 -1.31
N LEU A 371 -8.48 2.99 -2.19
CA LEU A 371 -9.74 3.63 -1.78
C LEU A 371 -10.64 2.72 -0.95
N ILE A 372 -10.67 1.40 -1.21
CA ILE A 372 -11.31 0.44 -0.31
C ILE A 372 -10.66 0.47 1.09
N GLY A 373 -9.33 0.55 1.16
CA GLY A 373 -8.61 0.72 2.42
C GLY A 373 -8.98 2.00 3.17
N VAL A 374 -9.11 3.13 2.47
CA VAL A 374 -9.67 4.38 3.04
C VAL A 374 -11.11 4.17 3.51
N GLY A 375 -11.93 3.44 2.76
CA GLY A 375 -13.29 3.05 3.15
C GLY A 375 -13.32 2.27 4.47
N LEU A 376 -12.36 1.37 4.71
CA LEU A 376 -12.22 0.66 5.99
C LEU A 376 -11.86 1.61 7.14
N MET A 377 -10.99 2.60 6.89
CA MET A 377 -10.65 3.64 7.87
C MET A 377 -11.84 4.52 8.21
N LEU A 378 -12.63 4.91 7.20
CA LEU A 378 -13.87 5.66 7.40
C LEU A 378 -14.91 4.81 8.13
N SER A 379 -15.03 3.52 7.82
CA SER A 379 -15.90 2.57 8.54
C SER A 379 -15.57 2.55 10.03
N MET A 380 -14.28 2.47 10.38
CA MET A 380 -13.82 2.52 11.77
C MET A 380 -14.24 3.80 12.48
N SER A 381 -13.99 4.97 11.86
CA SER A 381 -14.36 6.28 12.44
C SER A 381 -15.89 6.44 12.58
N TYR A 382 -16.64 6.04 11.56
CA TYR A 382 -18.10 6.08 11.53
C TYR A 382 -18.72 5.21 12.63
N GLN A 383 -18.27 3.95 12.75
CA GLN A 383 -18.77 3.02 13.76
C GLN A 383 -18.39 3.45 15.18
N TYR A 384 -17.22 4.06 15.37
CA TYR A 384 -16.81 4.63 16.65
C TYR A 384 -17.77 5.75 17.08
N THR A 385 -18.01 6.73 16.22
CA THR A 385 -18.93 7.85 16.48
C THR A 385 -20.35 7.35 16.79
N LEU A 386 -20.86 6.42 15.97
CA LEU A 386 -22.17 5.81 16.17
C LEU A 386 -22.29 5.13 17.55
N SER A 387 -21.25 4.40 17.97
CA SER A 387 -21.24 3.71 19.27
C SER A 387 -21.24 4.69 20.46
N ASN A 388 -20.54 5.83 20.34
CA ASN A 388 -20.48 6.86 21.37
C ASN A 388 -21.81 7.60 21.51
N GLU A 389 -22.47 7.92 20.40
CA GLU A 389 -23.81 8.52 20.42
C GLU A 389 -24.83 7.60 21.11
N GLN A 390 -24.82 6.31 20.80
CA GLN A 390 -25.72 5.33 21.43
C GLN A 390 -25.48 5.24 22.95
N ARG A 391 -24.22 5.27 23.41
CA ARG A 391 -23.87 5.28 24.83
C ARG A 391 -24.38 6.54 25.54
N HIS A 392 -24.20 7.72 24.94
CA HIS A 392 -24.70 8.97 25.50
C HIS A 392 -26.22 9.02 25.57
N ASN A 393 -26.92 8.53 24.53
CA ASN A 393 -28.38 8.48 24.52
C ASN A 393 -28.93 7.54 25.58
N LYS A 394 -28.33 6.35 25.79
CA LYS A 394 -28.69 5.44 26.89
C LYS A 394 -28.47 6.09 28.26
N SER A 395 -27.31 6.71 28.50
CA SER A 395 -27.02 7.39 29.79
C SER A 395 -28.03 8.51 30.10
N ARG A 396 -28.42 9.29 29.09
CA ARG A 396 -29.46 10.32 29.23
C ARG A 396 -30.85 9.73 29.52
N ALA A 397 -31.19 8.61 28.88
CA ALA A 397 -32.45 7.91 29.15
C ALA A 397 -32.50 7.40 30.60
N TYR A 398 -31.42 6.78 31.09
CA TYR A 398 -31.31 6.36 32.49
C TYR A 398 -31.45 7.53 33.46
N LYS A 399 -30.73 8.65 33.24
CA LYS A 399 -30.86 9.86 34.09
C LYS A 399 -32.30 10.38 34.14
N LYS A 400 -33.01 10.41 33.02
CA LYS A 400 -34.41 10.84 32.97
C LYS A 400 -35.35 9.90 33.73
N ILE A 401 -35.11 8.58 33.66
CA ILE A 401 -35.90 7.59 34.40
C ILE A 401 -35.64 7.73 35.90
N THR A 402 -34.38 7.92 36.31
CA THR A 402 -34.01 8.12 37.73
C THR A 402 -34.66 9.38 38.29
N ILE A 403 -34.58 10.53 37.59
CA ILE A 403 -35.20 11.78 38.05
C ILE A 403 -36.71 11.63 38.22
N LYS A 404 -37.40 11.05 37.23
CA LYS A 404 -38.85 10.77 37.31
C LYS A 404 -39.25 9.83 38.45
N ARG A 405 -38.33 9.01 38.94
CA ARG A 405 -38.54 8.08 40.06
C ARG A 405 -38.28 8.72 41.42
N VAL A 406 -37.52 9.80 41.46
CA VAL A 406 -37.24 10.61 42.67
C VAL A 406 -38.32 11.70 42.86
N GLU A 407 -38.98 12.12 41.78
CA GLU A 407 -40.11 13.08 41.81
C GLU A 407 -41.48 12.42 42.13
N ARG A 408 -41.52 11.10 42.33
CA ARG A 408 -42.68 10.34 42.81
C ARG A 408 -42.39 9.81 44.19
#